data_AF-A0A1Y6L6U3-F1
#
_entry.id   AF-A0A1Y6L6U3-F1
#
_cell.length_a   1.000
_cell.length_b   1.000
_cell.length_c   1.000
_cell.angle_alpha   90.00
_cell.angle_beta   90.00
_cell.angle_gamma   90.00
#
_symmetry.space_group_name_H-M   'P 1'
#
loop_
_entity.id
_entity.type
_entity.pdbx_description
1 polymer ?
#
loop_
_entity_poly.entity_id
_entity_poly.type
_entity_poly.pdbx_seq_one_letter_code
_entity_poly.pdbx_strand_id
1 'polypeptide(L)'
;MKARLDRVWSKKLDSDQQESLADVVREWQRAAEAVVSAKELVDEHFAADVNTPNLEDQHDALQAWQQAVEDVLPTLQILKDHMSALDKRHDIRNSGCNGHIDMWMKDFNAQLQNIKATANAMAEPDHAVLAKRKEAKRIAQGNLGLGWVGPWAVGKGSFGAATLHVKQNAYGRIIDRLVMKDTIFQGRTADHWNRKELWTGNDGGPEDLNSIPIEIQAMKDLRNKTGSGSVVELRNWKLSRKNRSHRLYLEYCPHDDMFELLNVRTYLIDSMKRKQTPDIVIPNAALYPEPFAWYTFWTLAIAGILMERGALTKDGPAHSNWSTIVHRDIKLSNVFLGPASTTHFCCYPEPKLGDFGFSILLSPEDTRTAESFNRSGTPNTRAPVFGIGMTIWSLIRQQEGFDMESTDWSDPNKLELKPELDATARNFYSKDLINLIDRCVEFNDEDRPTMDELLCEIDSFTGGDGPVDHAKGLRFAAADDRIWKDYKLPPSYDTGKFVLGLPLNYNPFPRSKTSFPAAPPRRSNKGPRLMDDLGGPEGTDYILPPSERVLRSSATNADSKATESRQNLKAESEEKSEDVPETADAACGARKSKSSSKEQSKADSPSPSKRRKT
;
A
#
# COMPACT_ATOMS: atom_id res chain seq x y z
N MET A 1 -52.42 -9.48 37.10
CA MET A 1 -52.31 -10.95 37.04
C MET A 1 -52.11 -11.56 38.43
N LYS A 2 -51.02 -11.25 39.13
CA LYS A 2 -50.72 -11.62 40.53
C LYS A 2 -51.93 -11.57 41.48
N ALA A 3 -52.59 -10.41 41.61
CA ALA A 3 -53.77 -10.24 42.48
C ALA A 3 -55.01 -11.12 42.13
N ARG A 4 -55.05 -11.71 40.94
CA ARG A 4 -56.11 -12.63 40.48
C ARG A 4 -55.68 -14.08 40.65
N LEU A 5 -54.41 -14.39 40.38
CA LEU A 5 -53.76 -15.67 40.68
C LEU A 5 -53.82 -15.96 42.19
N ASP A 6 -53.47 -14.97 43.01
CA ASP A 6 -53.54 -15.02 44.48
C ASP A 6 -54.97 -15.26 44.99
N ARG A 7 -55.98 -14.83 44.23
CA ARG A 7 -57.40 -15.00 44.59
C ARG A 7 -58.01 -16.34 44.18
N VAL A 8 -57.64 -16.86 43.00
CA VAL A 8 -58.24 -18.07 42.43
C VAL A 8 -57.50 -19.33 42.88
N TRP A 9 -56.18 -19.25 43.10
CA TRP A 9 -55.31 -20.43 43.26
C TRP A 9 -54.75 -20.66 44.66
N SER A 10 -54.81 -19.67 45.56
CA SER A 10 -54.45 -19.83 47.00
C SER A 10 -55.35 -20.81 47.77
N LYS A 11 -56.45 -21.28 47.16
CA LYS A 11 -57.42 -22.19 47.79
C LYS A 11 -57.42 -23.62 47.23
N LYS A 12 -56.62 -23.94 46.21
CA LYS A 12 -56.75 -25.21 45.45
C LYS A 12 -55.46 -25.92 45.02
N LEU A 13 -54.26 -25.37 45.29
CA LEU A 13 -52.98 -25.94 44.85
C LEU A 13 -52.12 -26.39 46.04
N ASP A 14 -51.37 -27.49 45.88
CA ASP A 14 -50.36 -27.96 46.83
C ASP A 14 -49.08 -27.11 46.81
N SER A 15 -48.13 -27.39 47.71
CA SER A 15 -46.90 -26.59 47.87
C SER A 15 -46.04 -26.54 46.62
N ASP A 16 -45.90 -27.67 45.93
CA ASP A 16 -45.01 -27.81 44.77
C ASP A 16 -45.63 -27.10 43.55
N GLN A 17 -46.95 -27.13 43.45
CA GLN A 17 -47.72 -26.38 42.47
C GLN A 17 -47.65 -24.86 42.71
N GLN A 18 -47.63 -24.42 43.98
CA GLN A 18 -47.46 -23.00 44.32
C GLN A 18 -46.06 -22.48 43.98
N GLU A 19 -45.02 -23.31 44.16
CA GLU A 19 -43.63 -22.96 43.83
C GLU A 19 -43.41 -22.85 42.32
N SER A 20 -43.87 -23.85 41.55
CA SER A 20 -43.83 -23.81 40.08
C SER A 20 -44.57 -22.58 39.51
N LEU A 21 -45.65 -22.16 40.17
CA LEU A 21 -46.41 -20.98 39.76
C LEU A 21 -45.71 -19.66 40.11
N ALA A 22 -45.07 -19.59 41.28
CA ALA A 22 -44.28 -18.43 41.69
C ALA A 22 -43.13 -18.19 40.69
N ASP A 23 -42.56 -19.26 40.15
CA ASP A 23 -41.55 -19.20 39.10
C ASP A 23 -42.11 -18.61 37.79
N VAL A 24 -43.30 -19.06 37.35
CA VAL A 24 -43.96 -18.48 36.16
C VAL A 24 -44.26 -16.99 36.33
N VAL A 25 -44.75 -16.58 37.51
CA VAL A 25 -45.04 -15.16 37.81
C VAL A 25 -43.75 -14.33 37.81
N ARG A 26 -42.65 -14.86 38.34
CA ARG A 26 -41.35 -14.20 38.37
C ARG A 26 -40.77 -14.01 36.97
N GLU A 27 -40.81 -15.04 36.13
CA GLU A 27 -40.35 -14.95 34.74
C GLU A 27 -41.24 -14.04 33.89
N TRP A 28 -42.55 -14.01 34.15
CA TRP A 28 -43.47 -13.08 33.50
C TRP A 28 -43.16 -11.63 33.86
N GLN A 29 -42.87 -11.37 35.13
CA GLN A 29 -42.55 -10.03 35.60
C GLN A 29 -41.22 -9.54 35.02
N ARG A 30 -40.20 -10.41 34.91
CA ARG A 30 -38.94 -10.12 34.20
C ARG A 30 -39.18 -9.79 32.73
N ALA A 31 -40.01 -10.55 32.03
CA ALA A 31 -40.32 -10.29 30.62
C ALA A 31 -41.07 -8.95 30.44
N ALA A 32 -42.02 -8.64 31.33
CA ALA A 32 -42.76 -7.38 31.29
C ALA A 32 -41.84 -6.17 31.56
N GLU A 33 -40.93 -6.28 32.52
CA GLU A 33 -39.93 -5.24 32.82
C GLU A 33 -38.99 -5.01 31.64
N ALA A 34 -38.53 -6.08 30.97
CA ALA A 34 -37.68 -5.96 29.78
C ALA A 34 -38.41 -5.28 28.60
N VAL A 35 -39.70 -5.58 28.38
CA VAL A 35 -40.51 -4.92 27.34
C VAL A 35 -40.75 -3.44 27.65
N VAL A 36 -41.03 -3.10 28.91
CA VAL A 36 -41.20 -1.70 29.33
C VAL A 36 -39.89 -0.93 29.17
N SER A 37 -38.77 -1.50 29.59
CA SER A 37 -37.45 -0.86 29.47
C SER A 37 -37.05 -0.66 27.99
N ALA A 38 -37.33 -1.64 27.12
CA ALA A 38 -37.12 -1.50 25.68
C ALA A 38 -38.02 -0.42 25.05
N LYS A 39 -39.25 -0.26 25.54
CA LYS A 39 -40.17 0.80 25.08
C LYS A 39 -39.74 2.18 25.56
N GLU A 40 -39.32 2.32 26.81
CA GLU A 40 -38.81 3.59 27.37
C GLU A 40 -37.54 4.05 26.63
N LEU A 41 -36.64 3.13 26.29
CA LEU A 41 -35.47 3.40 25.45
C LEU A 41 -35.85 3.96 24.06
N VAL A 42 -36.91 3.43 23.45
CA VAL A 42 -37.45 3.93 22.17
C VAL A 42 -38.08 5.31 22.37
N ASP A 43 -38.97 5.46 23.34
CA ASP A 43 -39.67 6.72 23.58
C ASP A 43 -38.70 7.86 23.94
N GLU A 44 -37.61 7.59 24.69
CA GLU A 44 -36.53 8.56 24.95
C GLU A 44 -35.72 8.91 23.69
N HIS A 45 -35.34 7.93 22.88
CA HIS A 45 -34.55 8.18 21.66
C HIS A 45 -35.33 8.89 20.55
N PHE A 46 -36.64 8.63 20.44
CA PHE A 46 -37.52 9.24 19.43
C PHE A 46 -38.13 10.58 19.87
N ALA A 47 -38.11 10.90 21.17
CA ALA A 47 -38.47 12.23 21.68
C ALA A 47 -37.33 13.27 21.51
N ALA A 48 -36.10 12.82 21.26
CA ALA A 48 -34.95 13.68 21.00
C ALA A 48 -34.95 14.24 19.57
N ASP A 49 -35.56 15.43 19.45
CA ASP A 49 -35.37 16.46 18.43
C ASP A 49 -35.74 16.14 16.96
N VAL A 50 -36.91 16.65 16.57
CA VAL A 50 -37.49 16.61 15.20
C VAL A 50 -36.65 17.40 14.19
N ASN A 51 -35.62 18.13 14.61
CA ASN A 51 -34.91 19.08 13.75
C ASN A 51 -33.49 18.72 13.31
N THR A 52 -32.94 17.54 13.61
CA THR A 52 -31.87 16.87 12.81
C THR A 52 -31.39 15.59 13.50
N PRO A 53 -31.99 14.41 13.26
CA PRO A 53 -31.40 13.17 13.72
C PRO A 53 -30.33 12.72 12.71
N ASN A 54 -29.11 12.55 13.20
CA ASN A 54 -28.09 11.78 12.50
C ASN A 54 -28.60 10.33 12.35
N LEU A 55 -28.85 9.87 11.12
CA LEU A 55 -29.37 8.50 10.87
C LEU A 55 -28.41 7.39 11.33
N GLU A 56 -27.14 7.68 11.62
CA GLU A 56 -26.22 6.70 12.23
C GLU A 56 -26.68 6.37 13.67
N ASP A 57 -27.09 7.38 14.44
CA ASP A 57 -27.61 7.21 15.81
C ASP A 57 -29.00 6.55 15.81
N GLN A 58 -29.83 6.84 14.79
CA GLN A 58 -31.11 6.15 14.61
C GLN A 58 -30.92 4.67 14.23
N HIS A 59 -29.91 4.34 13.43
CA HIS A 59 -29.61 2.95 13.06
C HIS A 59 -29.07 2.16 14.25
N ASP A 60 -28.17 2.75 15.04
CA ASP A 60 -27.63 2.13 16.25
C ASP A 60 -28.73 1.95 17.31
N ALA A 61 -29.64 2.92 17.43
CA ALA A 61 -30.85 2.78 18.25
C ALA A 61 -31.78 1.67 17.72
N LEU A 62 -31.96 1.56 16.40
CA LEU A 62 -32.77 0.51 15.78
C LEU A 62 -32.14 -0.88 15.97
N GLN A 63 -30.81 -0.98 15.89
CA GLN A 63 -30.06 -2.22 16.16
C GLN A 63 -30.13 -2.61 17.63
N ALA A 64 -29.94 -1.65 18.54
CA ALA A 64 -30.10 -1.86 19.98
C ALA A 64 -31.52 -2.31 20.33
N TRP A 65 -32.52 -1.73 19.65
CA TRP A 65 -33.91 -2.14 19.81
C TRP A 65 -34.20 -3.54 19.24
N GLN A 66 -33.67 -3.86 18.06
CA GLN A 66 -33.77 -5.22 17.49
C GLN A 66 -33.12 -6.26 18.41
N GLN A 67 -31.94 -5.96 18.95
CA GLN A 67 -31.25 -6.83 19.91
C GLN A 67 -32.06 -6.99 21.21
N ALA A 68 -32.63 -5.90 21.75
CA ALA A 68 -33.48 -5.97 22.93
C ALA A 68 -34.73 -6.83 22.70
N VAL A 69 -35.32 -6.80 21.49
CA VAL A 69 -36.42 -7.69 21.12
C VAL A 69 -35.95 -9.14 21.03
N GLU A 70 -34.80 -9.40 20.39
CA GLU A 70 -34.22 -10.74 20.29
C GLU A 70 -33.89 -11.33 21.67
N ASP A 71 -33.42 -10.52 22.61
CA ASP A 71 -33.09 -10.94 23.97
C ASP A 71 -34.34 -11.32 24.79
N VAL A 72 -35.49 -10.74 24.47
CA VAL A 72 -36.76 -11.01 25.17
C VAL A 72 -37.49 -12.23 24.59
N LEU A 73 -37.26 -12.59 23.32
CA LEU A 73 -37.91 -13.72 22.64
C LEU A 73 -37.75 -15.07 23.36
N PRO A 74 -36.56 -15.47 23.87
CA PRO A 74 -36.39 -16.73 24.60
C PRO A 74 -37.23 -16.79 25.88
N THR A 75 -37.28 -15.71 26.66
CA THR A 75 -38.06 -15.62 27.90
C THR A 75 -39.55 -15.77 27.62
N LEU A 76 -40.03 -15.15 26.55
CA LEU A 76 -41.40 -15.27 26.08
C LEU A 76 -41.75 -16.68 25.60
N GLN A 77 -40.80 -17.38 24.98
CA GLN A 77 -40.96 -18.76 24.55
C GLN A 77 -40.99 -19.72 25.76
N ILE A 78 -40.14 -19.51 26.76
CA ILE A 78 -40.17 -20.26 28.03
C ILE A 78 -41.51 -20.09 28.75
N LEU A 79 -42.03 -18.86 28.82
CA LEU A 79 -43.35 -18.58 29.37
C LEU A 79 -44.46 -19.33 28.64
N LYS A 80 -44.43 -19.33 27.31
CA LYS A 80 -45.37 -20.10 26.48
C LYS A 80 -45.28 -21.60 26.74
N ASP A 81 -44.08 -22.15 26.89
CA ASP A 81 -43.86 -23.58 27.11
C ASP A 81 -44.32 -24.00 28.51
N HIS A 82 -44.04 -23.20 29.54
CA HIS A 82 -44.55 -23.41 30.90
C HIS A 82 -46.08 -23.31 30.98
N MET A 83 -46.68 -22.33 30.30
CA MET A 83 -48.14 -22.19 30.24
C MET A 83 -48.81 -23.32 29.46
N SER A 84 -48.18 -23.81 28.39
CA SER A 84 -48.65 -24.98 27.64
C SER A 84 -48.51 -26.28 28.45
N ALA A 85 -47.50 -26.40 29.30
CA ALA A 85 -47.34 -27.51 30.22
C ALA A 85 -48.41 -27.49 31.33
N LEU A 86 -48.82 -26.30 31.78
CA LEU A 86 -49.94 -26.12 32.72
C LEU A 86 -51.30 -26.50 32.10
N ASP A 87 -51.55 -26.19 30.83
CA ASP A 87 -52.80 -26.56 30.13
C ASP A 87 -52.95 -28.09 29.92
N LYS A 88 -51.83 -28.82 29.81
CA LYS A 88 -51.82 -30.28 29.67
C LYS A 88 -52.12 -31.04 30.97
N ARG A 89 -52.15 -30.37 32.12
CA ARG A 89 -52.46 -30.99 33.42
C ARG A 89 -53.97 -31.09 33.64
N HIS A 90 -54.49 -32.33 33.69
CA HIS A 90 -55.93 -32.67 33.63
C HIS A 90 -56.77 -32.13 34.82
N ASP A 91 -56.13 -31.82 35.93
CA ASP A 91 -56.66 -31.28 37.19
C ASP A 91 -56.96 -29.77 37.15
N ILE A 92 -56.34 -29.02 36.23
CA ILE A 92 -56.56 -27.57 36.05
C ILE A 92 -57.69 -27.30 35.04
N ARG A 93 -57.94 -28.25 34.13
CA ARG A 93 -58.91 -28.15 33.02
C ARG A 93 -60.36 -27.86 33.46
N ASN A 94 -60.73 -28.28 34.68
CA ASN A 94 -62.09 -28.13 35.24
C ASN A 94 -62.29 -26.88 36.12
N SER A 95 -61.28 -26.00 36.23
CA SER A 95 -61.32 -24.83 37.12
C SER A 95 -61.95 -23.57 36.49
N GLY A 96 -62.35 -23.62 35.22
CA GLY A 96 -62.82 -22.45 34.47
C GLY A 96 -61.69 -21.50 34.02
N CYS A 97 -60.43 -21.82 34.30
CA CYS A 97 -59.27 -20.99 33.96
C CYS A 97 -58.81 -21.13 32.50
N ASN A 98 -59.16 -22.21 31.78
CA ASN A 98 -58.71 -22.45 30.41
C ASN A 98 -59.13 -21.34 29.43
N GLY A 99 -60.37 -20.86 29.49
CA GLY A 99 -60.83 -19.77 28.62
C GLY A 99 -60.07 -18.46 28.84
N HIS A 100 -59.53 -18.23 30.04
CA HIS A 100 -58.68 -17.08 30.32
C HIS A 100 -57.25 -17.27 29.82
N ILE A 101 -56.69 -18.47 29.93
CA ILE A 101 -55.35 -18.80 29.40
C ILE A 101 -55.34 -18.67 27.87
N ASP A 102 -56.37 -19.17 27.18
CA ASP A 102 -56.51 -19.04 25.72
C ASP A 102 -56.64 -17.58 25.28
N MET A 103 -57.43 -16.79 26.01
CA MET A 103 -57.58 -15.35 25.77
C MET A 103 -56.23 -14.62 25.97
N TRP A 104 -55.47 -14.97 27.00
CA TRP A 104 -54.15 -14.37 27.24
C TRP A 104 -53.12 -14.76 26.19
N MET A 105 -53.12 -16.02 25.76
CA MET A 105 -52.27 -16.48 24.65
C MET A 105 -52.60 -15.73 23.35
N LYS A 106 -53.88 -15.45 23.11
CA LYS A 106 -54.32 -14.66 21.95
C LYS A 106 -53.82 -13.22 22.02
N ASP A 107 -53.99 -12.55 23.17
CA ASP A 107 -53.53 -11.17 23.37
C ASP A 107 -52.01 -11.06 23.28
N PHE A 108 -51.30 -12.01 23.87
CA PHE A 108 -49.84 -12.06 23.83
C PHE A 108 -49.30 -12.26 22.40
N ASN A 109 -49.86 -13.20 21.64
CA ASN A 109 -49.48 -13.41 20.25
C ASN A 109 -49.80 -12.19 19.37
N ALA A 110 -50.92 -11.50 19.63
CA ALA A 110 -51.27 -10.28 18.93
C ALA A 110 -50.25 -9.15 19.20
N GLN A 111 -49.80 -8.99 20.44
CA GLN A 111 -48.75 -8.03 20.79
C GLN A 111 -47.42 -8.36 20.12
N LEU A 112 -47.02 -9.64 20.11
CA LEU A 112 -45.79 -10.08 19.45
C LEU A 112 -45.81 -9.82 17.94
N GLN A 113 -46.95 -10.06 17.27
CA GLN A 113 -47.09 -9.79 15.85
C GLN A 113 -47.07 -8.29 15.54
N ASN A 114 -47.66 -7.46 16.42
CA ASN A 114 -47.61 -6.01 16.28
C ASN A 114 -46.16 -5.50 16.39
N ILE A 115 -45.41 -5.97 17.40
CA ILE A 115 -43.98 -5.62 17.56
C ILE A 115 -43.17 -6.02 16.32
N LYS A 116 -43.39 -7.22 15.77
CA LYS A 116 -42.73 -7.66 14.51
C LYS A 116 -43.11 -6.80 13.32
N ALA A 117 -44.38 -6.40 13.21
CA ALA A 117 -44.85 -5.54 12.12
C ALA A 117 -44.24 -4.14 12.21
N THR A 118 -44.18 -3.55 13.41
CA THR A 118 -43.51 -2.27 13.65
C THR A 118 -42.01 -2.34 13.34
N ALA A 119 -41.33 -3.41 13.78
CA ALA A 119 -39.92 -3.65 13.47
C ALA A 119 -39.65 -3.68 11.96
N ASN A 120 -40.47 -4.43 11.22
CA ASN A 120 -40.33 -4.57 9.77
C ASN A 120 -40.67 -3.28 9.02
N ALA A 121 -41.69 -2.55 9.47
CA ALA A 121 -42.08 -1.27 8.89
C ALA A 121 -41.01 -0.18 9.08
N MET A 122 -40.27 -0.21 10.20
CA MET A 122 -39.15 0.70 10.46
C MET A 122 -37.88 0.31 9.68
N ALA A 123 -37.69 -0.97 9.32
CA ALA A 123 -36.47 -1.46 8.67
C ALA A 123 -36.45 -1.32 7.13
N GLU A 124 -37.59 -1.39 6.43
CA GLU A 124 -37.62 -1.47 4.96
C GLU A 124 -37.12 -0.22 4.19
N PRO A 125 -37.47 1.03 4.57
CA PRO A 125 -36.96 2.23 3.91
C PRO A 125 -35.49 2.53 4.25
N ASP A 126 -34.99 2.02 5.37
CA ASP A 126 -33.76 2.49 6.02
C ASP A 126 -32.51 1.72 5.52
N HIS A 127 -32.63 0.43 5.20
CA HIS A 127 -31.49 -0.34 4.67
C HIS A 127 -30.96 0.19 3.33
N ALA A 128 -31.84 0.61 2.43
CA ALA A 128 -31.43 1.16 1.13
C ALA A 128 -30.79 2.54 1.28
N VAL A 129 -31.30 3.38 2.19
CA VAL A 129 -30.74 4.70 2.50
C VAL A 129 -29.40 4.57 3.21
N LEU A 130 -29.29 3.68 4.19
CA LEU A 130 -28.04 3.38 4.88
C LEU A 130 -27.00 2.79 3.93
N ALA A 131 -27.38 1.88 3.04
CA ALA A 131 -26.49 1.35 2.02
C ALA A 131 -25.96 2.45 1.09
N LYS A 132 -26.83 3.37 0.65
CA LYS A 132 -26.41 4.55 -0.12
C LYS A 132 -25.48 5.47 0.65
N ARG A 133 -25.71 5.70 1.95
CA ARG A 133 -24.85 6.52 2.81
C ARG A 133 -23.50 5.86 3.10
N LYS A 134 -23.47 4.56 3.38
CA LYS A 134 -22.25 3.77 3.53
C LYS A 134 -21.41 3.83 2.25
N GLU A 135 -22.07 3.70 1.11
CA GLU A 135 -21.44 3.83 -0.20
C GLU A 135 -20.90 5.24 -0.46
N ALA A 136 -21.68 6.28 -0.15
CA ALA A 136 -21.23 7.67 -0.26
C ALA A 136 -20.04 7.96 0.68
N LYS A 137 -20.05 7.44 1.92
CA LYS A 137 -18.94 7.54 2.88
C LYS A 137 -17.70 6.82 2.36
N ARG A 138 -17.85 5.61 1.79
CA ARG A 138 -16.76 4.85 1.16
C ARG A 138 -16.12 5.65 0.02
N ILE A 139 -16.94 6.19 -0.88
CA ILE A 139 -16.49 7.03 -2.01
C ILE A 139 -15.79 8.29 -1.50
N ALA A 140 -16.39 8.99 -0.53
CA ALA A 140 -15.82 10.19 0.06
C ALA A 140 -14.50 9.92 0.80
N GLN A 141 -14.24 8.70 1.25
CA GLN A 141 -12.97 8.32 1.87
C GLN A 141 -11.94 7.81 0.86
N GLY A 142 -12.30 7.67 -0.43
CA GLY A 142 -11.44 7.02 -1.41
C GLY A 142 -11.14 5.57 -1.04
N ASN A 143 -12.13 4.84 -0.50
CA ASN A 143 -11.97 3.44 -0.14
C ASN A 143 -12.41 2.55 -1.30
N LEU A 144 -11.75 1.41 -1.48
CA LEU A 144 -12.06 0.46 -2.55
C LEU A 144 -13.44 -0.19 -2.38
N GLY A 145 -14.02 -0.64 -3.50
CA GLY A 145 -15.33 -1.28 -3.55
C GLY A 145 -15.40 -2.64 -2.84
N LEU A 146 -16.58 -3.26 -2.88
CA LEU A 146 -16.79 -4.57 -2.27
C LEU A 146 -15.92 -5.66 -2.93
N GLY A 147 -15.30 -6.51 -2.11
CA GLY A 147 -14.49 -7.65 -2.56
C GLY A 147 -12.99 -7.36 -2.63
N TRP A 148 -12.59 -6.10 -2.47
CA TRP A 148 -11.19 -5.74 -2.20
C TRP A 148 -10.82 -6.12 -0.77
N VAL A 149 -9.69 -6.78 -0.62
CA VAL A 149 -9.10 -7.20 0.65
C VAL A 149 -7.68 -6.67 0.77
N GLY A 150 -7.26 -6.41 2.01
CA GLY A 150 -6.06 -5.64 2.34
C GLY A 150 -6.34 -4.77 3.58
N PRO A 151 -5.58 -3.68 3.80
CA PRO A 151 -4.31 -3.34 3.16
C PRO A 151 -3.16 -4.24 3.65
N TRP A 152 -2.19 -4.51 2.79
CA TRP A 152 -0.90 -5.10 3.18
C TRP A 152 0.24 -4.17 2.78
N ALA A 153 1.13 -3.84 3.72
CA ALA A 153 2.26 -2.98 3.42
C ALA A 153 3.21 -3.65 2.42
N VAL A 154 3.52 -2.96 1.33
CA VAL A 154 4.47 -3.40 0.29
C VAL A 154 5.62 -2.43 0.08
N GLY A 155 5.50 -1.19 0.56
CA GLY A 155 6.59 -0.22 0.55
C GLY A 155 6.33 0.91 1.54
N LYS A 156 7.40 1.50 2.08
CA LYS A 156 7.36 2.69 2.93
C LYS A 156 8.49 3.61 2.50
N GLY A 157 8.13 4.80 2.02
CA GLY A 157 9.08 5.82 1.58
C GLY A 157 9.08 7.02 2.53
N SER A 158 9.87 8.03 2.20
CA SER A 158 10.02 9.27 2.99
C SER A 158 8.71 10.07 3.12
N PHE A 159 7.79 9.93 2.16
CA PHE A 159 6.57 10.76 2.08
C PHE A 159 5.27 9.98 2.32
N GLY A 160 5.34 8.66 2.50
CA GLY A 160 4.13 7.84 2.43
C GLY A 160 4.33 6.34 2.58
N ALA A 161 3.21 5.63 2.47
CA ALA A 161 3.18 4.18 2.49
C ALA A 161 2.42 3.65 1.27
N ALA A 162 2.94 2.58 0.69
CA ALA A 162 2.31 1.82 -0.37
C ALA A 162 1.68 0.55 0.21
N THR A 163 0.41 0.33 -0.09
CA THR A 163 -0.35 -0.83 0.37
C THR A 163 -0.94 -1.60 -0.79
N LEU A 164 -0.73 -2.92 -0.80
CA LEU A 164 -1.37 -3.83 -1.73
C LEU A 164 -2.81 -4.09 -1.30
N HIS A 165 -3.69 -4.04 -2.30
CA HIS A 165 -5.07 -4.51 -2.22
C HIS A 165 -5.34 -5.50 -3.33
N VAL A 166 -6.09 -6.54 -3.00
CA VAL A 166 -6.41 -7.63 -3.93
C VAL A 166 -7.92 -7.81 -3.94
N LYS A 167 -8.50 -7.91 -5.13
CA LYS A 167 -9.93 -8.15 -5.29
C LYS A 167 -10.19 -9.64 -5.46
N GLN A 168 -11.13 -10.18 -4.69
CA GLN A 168 -11.57 -11.56 -4.81
C GLN A 168 -12.98 -11.65 -5.39
N ASN A 169 -13.23 -12.67 -6.20
CA ASN A 169 -14.59 -13.06 -6.55
C ASN A 169 -15.24 -13.93 -5.46
N ALA A 170 -16.50 -14.30 -5.64
CA ALA A 170 -17.25 -15.13 -4.69
C ALA A 170 -16.70 -16.57 -4.52
N TYR A 171 -15.73 -16.99 -5.33
CA TYR A 171 -15.02 -18.26 -5.20
C TYR A 171 -13.66 -18.10 -4.48
N GLY A 172 -13.35 -16.89 -3.97
CA GLY A 172 -12.08 -16.58 -3.32
C GLY A 172 -10.89 -16.46 -4.28
N ARG A 173 -11.13 -16.47 -5.60
CA ARG A 173 -10.09 -16.29 -6.62
C ARG A 173 -9.79 -14.82 -6.81
N ILE A 174 -8.51 -14.51 -6.97
CA ILE A 174 -8.02 -13.17 -7.27
C ILE A 174 -8.51 -12.77 -8.67
N ILE A 175 -9.18 -11.63 -8.78
CA ILE A 175 -9.68 -11.07 -10.05
C ILE A 175 -9.12 -9.69 -10.37
N ASP A 176 -8.53 -9.01 -9.39
CA ASP A 176 -7.87 -7.73 -9.57
C ASP A 176 -6.87 -7.50 -8.43
N ARG A 177 -5.93 -6.57 -8.64
CA ARG A 177 -4.86 -6.22 -7.70
C ARG A 177 -4.35 -4.82 -8.02
N LEU A 178 -4.09 -4.03 -6.98
CA LEU A 178 -3.58 -2.68 -7.11
C LEU A 178 -2.75 -2.28 -5.89
N VAL A 179 -1.96 -1.23 -6.06
CA VAL A 179 -1.25 -0.57 -4.98
C VAL A 179 -1.89 0.77 -4.71
N MET A 180 -2.27 1.02 -3.45
CA MET A 180 -2.65 2.34 -2.98
C MET A 180 -1.42 3.01 -2.37
N LYS A 181 -0.96 4.10 -2.97
CA LYS A 181 0.12 4.95 -2.44
C LYS A 181 -0.50 6.20 -1.85
N ASP A 182 -0.38 6.35 -0.53
CA ASP A 182 -0.79 7.56 0.17
C ASP A 182 0.42 8.43 0.44
N THR A 183 0.35 9.69 0.01
CA THR A 183 1.34 10.72 0.33
C THR A 183 0.69 11.74 1.25
N ILE A 184 1.26 11.93 2.45
CA ILE A 184 0.74 12.83 3.48
C ILE A 184 1.84 13.81 3.88
N PHE A 185 1.57 15.10 3.72
CA PHE A 185 2.50 16.18 4.02
C PHE A 185 2.23 16.74 5.43
N GLN A 186 2.73 16.03 6.44
CA GLN A 186 2.56 16.36 7.86
C GLN A 186 3.89 16.23 8.61
N GLY A 187 4.02 16.91 9.76
CA GLY A 187 5.25 16.89 10.55
C GLY A 187 6.43 17.41 9.74
N ARG A 188 7.51 16.62 9.62
CA ARG A 188 8.75 16.99 8.90
C ARG A 188 8.56 17.24 7.40
N THR A 189 7.47 16.77 6.79
CA THR A 189 7.18 16.97 5.36
C THR A 189 6.13 18.05 5.11
N ALA A 190 5.65 18.74 6.16
CA ALA A 190 4.60 19.75 6.03
C ALA A 190 4.99 20.91 5.11
N ASP A 191 6.26 21.31 5.14
CA ASP A 191 6.77 22.40 4.30
C ASP A 191 6.78 22.05 2.81
N HIS A 192 6.86 20.75 2.47
CA HIS A 192 6.82 20.31 1.08
C HIS A 192 5.45 20.56 0.45
N TRP A 193 4.36 20.55 1.22
CA TRP A 193 3.04 20.88 0.69
C TRP A 193 2.99 22.27 0.05
N ASN A 194 3.71 23.23 0.63
CA ASN A 194 3.72 24.63 0.20
C ASN A 194 4.76 24.93 -0.89
N ARG A 195 5.56 23.93 -1.28
CA ARG A 195 6.55 24.07 -2.36
C ARG A 195 5.85 24.11 -3.70
N LYS A 196 5.76 25.30 -4.31
CA LYS A 196 5.09 25.51 -5.60
C LYS A 196 5.65 24.62 -6.70
N GLU A 197 6.94 24.29 -6.64
CA GLU A 197 7.60 23.39 -7.58
C GLU A 197 7.12 21.94 -7.55
N LEU A 198 6.26 21.56 -6.59
CA LEU A 198 5.61 20.23 -6.54
C LEU A 198 4.18 20.25 -7.07
N TRP A 199 3.70 21.39 -7.58
CA TRP A 199 2.35 21.59 -8.09
C TRP A 199 2.39 22.01 -9.57
N THR A 200 1.30 21.76 -10.29
CA THR A 200 1.14 22.23 -11.66
C THR A 200 0.86 23.73 -11.73
N GLY A 201 1.22 24.33 -12.88
CA GLY A 201 1.18 25.78 -13.11
C GLY A 201 2.41 26.46 -12.52
N ASN A 202 3.18 27.20 -13.33
CA ASN A 202 4.48 27.76 -12.93
C ASN A 202 4.42 28.72 -11.72
N ASP A 203 3.22 29.22 -11.36
CA ASP A 203 2.93 29.98 -10.13
C ASP A 203 1.91 29.30 -9.20
N GLY A 204 1.40 28.16 -9.63
CA GLY A 204 0.41 27.34 -8.95
C GLY A 204 0.96 26.79 -7.65
N GLY A 205 0.07 26.66 -6.69
CA GLY A 205 0.38 26.09 -5.38
C GLY A 205 -0.84 25.39 -4.82
N PRO A 206 -0.76 24.86 -3.59
CA PRO A 206 -1.86 24.14 -2.97
C PRO A 206 -3.16 24.94 -2.82
N GLU A 207 -3.12 26.27 -2.96
CA GLU A 207 -4.29 27.16 -2.90
C GLU A 207 -5.01 27.31 -4.24
N ASP A 208 -4.34 27.04 -5.36
CA ASP A 208 -4.98 27.06 -6.68
C ASP A 208 -5.80 25.78 -6.86
N LEU A 209 -7.11 25.91 -7.03
CA LEU A 209 -8.01 24.77 -7.20
C LEU A 209 -7.77 23.99 -8.50
N ASN A 210 -7.18 24.63 -9.51
CA ASN A 210 -6.84 24.00 -10.78
C ASN A 210 -5.46 23.33 -10.78
N SER A 211 -4.63 23.62 -9.77
CA SER A 211 -3.33 22.97 -9.62
C SER A 211 -3.48 21.57 -9.02
N ILE A 212 -2.64 20.63 -9.41
CA ILE A 212 -2.54 19.31 -8.78
C ILE A 212 -1.07 18.96 -8.54
N PRO A 213 -0.75 18.01 -7.64
CA PRO A 213 0.62 17.57 -7.46
C PRO A 213 1.25 17.05 -8.77
N ILE A 214 2.52 17.37 -9.00
CA ILE A 214 3.23 16.95 -10.22
C ILE A 214 3.27 15.44 -10.37
N GLU A 215 3.43 14.68 -9.27
CA GLU A 215 3.38 13.21 -9.29
C GLU A 215 2.09 12.69 -9.94
N ILE A 216 0.95 13.33 -9.64
CA ILE A 216 -0.35 12.99 -10.25
C ILE A 216 -0.36 13.38 -11.73
N GLN A 217 0.04 14.62 -12.04
CA GLN A 217 -0.02 15.14 -13.41
C GLN A 217 0.88 14.35 -14.36
N ALA A 218 2.13 14.07 -13.98
CA ALA A 218 3.07 13.32 -14.79
C ALA A 218 2.53 11.92 -15.17
N MET A 219 2.03 11.17 -14.18
CA MET A 219 1.46 9.85 -14.44
C MET A 219 0.16 9.91 -15.25
N LYS A 220 -0.65 10.96 -15.04
CA LYS A 220 -1.87 11.19 -15.82
C LYS A 220 -1.56 11.47 -17.30
N ASP A 221 -0.53 12.25 -17.59
CA ASP A 221 -0.14 12.61 -18.97
C ASP A 221 0.44 11.43 -19.74
N LEU A 222 1.14 10.52 -19.04
CA LEU A 222 1.68 9.28 -19.61
C LEU A 222 0.63 8.18 -19.81
N ARG A 223 -0.51 8.26 -19.12
CA ARG A 223 -1.56 7.24 -19.15
C ARG A 223 -2.16 7.10 -20.56
N ASN A 224 -2.46 5.86 -20.96
CA ASN A 224 -3.12 5.50 -22.23
C ASN A 224 -2.36 5.94 -23.49
N LYS A 225 -1.05 6.18 -23.39
CA LYS A 225 -0.18 6.45 -24.53
C LYS A 225 0.39 5.16 -25.09
N THR A 226 0.65 5.10 -26.40
CA THR A 226 1.42 4.00 -26.98
C THR A 226 2.78 3.94 -26.30
N GLY A 227 3.13 2.78 -25.74
CA GLY A 227 4.36 2.61 -24.95
C GLY A 227 4.19 2.83 -23.44
N SER A 228 3.02 3.26 -22.95
CA SER A 228 2.80 3.48 -21.51
C SER A 228 2.93 2.21 -20.66
N GLY A 229 3.06 1.03 -21.28
CA GLY A 229 3.45 -0.20 -20.60
C GLY A 229 4.85 -0.15 -19.98
N SER A 230 5.71 0.80 -20.35
CA SER A 230 7.04 1.01 -19.75
C SER A 230 7.02 1.81 -18.44
N VAL A 231 5.85 2.29 -18.00
CA VAL A 231 5.66 3.01 -16.73
C VAL A 231 4.56 2.35 -15.91
N VAL A 232 4.60 2.50 -14.59
CA VAL A 232 3.55 2.01 -13.70
C VAL A 232 2.25 2.78 -13.98
N GLU A 233 1.18 2.06 -14.33
CA GLU A 233 -0.12 2.64 -14.66
C GLU A 233 -0.78 3.33 -13.45
N LEU A 234 -1.18 4.58 -13.64
CA LEU A 234 -2.13 5.27 -12.76
C LEU A 234 -3.56 4.87 -13.12
N ARG A 235 -4.23 4.14 -12.23
CA ARG A 235 -5.61 3.67 -12.40
C ARG A 235 -6.67 4.68 -11.92
N ASN A 236 -6.36 5.42 -10.85
CA ASN A 236 -7.21 6.48 -10.27
C ASN A 236 -6.34 7.35 -9.33
N TRP A 237 -6.83 8.50 -8.89
CA TRP A 237 -6.18 9.36 -7.90
C TRP A 237 -7.17 10.22 -7.11
N LYS A 238 -6.78 10.64 -5.90
CA LYS A 238 -7.52 11.58 -5.03
C LYS A 238 -6.59 12.64 -4.46
N LEU A 239 -7.14 13.81 -4.17
CA LEU A 239 -6.42 14.92 -3.57
C LEU A 239 -7.24 15.50 -2.43
N SER A 240 -6.67 15.57 -1.23
CA SER A 240 -7.27 16.26 -0.09
C SER A 240 -6.40 17.43 0.33
N ARG A 241 -6.84 18.64 -0.04
CA ARG A 241 -6.15 19.88 0.35
C ARG A 241 -6.25 20.13 1.85
N LYS A 242 -7.41 19.84 2.44
CA LYS A 242 -7.64 19.94 3.89
C LYS A 242 -6.66 19.09 4.70
N ASN A 243 -6.39 17.87 4.24
CA ASN A 243 -5.49 16.94 4.93
C ASN A 243 -4.04 17.02 4.45
N ARG A 244 -3.75 17.88 3.46
CA ARG A 244 -2.45 18.01 2.78
C ARG A 244 -1.94 16.66 2.30
N SER A 245 -2.73 15.99 1.47
CA SER A 245 -2.46 14.61 1.08
C SER A 245 -3.03 14.27 -0.28
N HIS A 246 -2.42 13.32 -0.97
CA HIS A 246 -2.98 12.69 -2.16
C HIS A 246 -2.85 11.17 -2.09
N ARG A 247 -3.70 10.49 -2.86
CA ARG A 247 -3.74 9.03 -2.95
C ARG A 247 -3.68 8.63 -4.43
N LEU A 248 -2.76 7.74 -4.77
CA LEU A 248 -2.66 7.13 -6.09
C LEU A 248 -3.14 5.68 -6.01
N TYR A 249 -3.86 5.24 -7.03
CA TYR A 249 -4.22 3.85 -7.26
C TYR A 249 -3.41 3.39 -8.45
N LEU A 250 -2.43 2.54 -8.20
CA LEU A 250 -1.43 2.13 -9.17
C LEU A 250 -1.66 0.67 -9.54
N GLU A 251 -1.25 0.27 -10.73
CA GLU A 251 -1.14 -1.16 -11.04
C GLU A 251 -0.22 -1.88 -10.04
N TYR A 252 -0.41 -3.18 -9.88
CA TYR A 252 0.44 -4.01 -9.04
C TYR A 252 1.45 -4.78 -9.88
N CYS A 253 2.73 -4.55 -9.60
CA CYS A 253 3.86 -5.29 -10.18
C CYS A 253 4.17 -6.53 -9.33
N PRO A 254 3.87 -7.76 -9.80
CA PRO A 254 3.90 -8.96 -8.97
C PRO A 254 5.30 -9.51 -8.64
N HIS A 255 6.33 -8.90 -9.22
CA HIS A 255 7.72 -9.31 -9.04
C HIS A 255 8.53 -8.26 -8.24
N ASP A 256 7.86 -7.34 -7.52
CA ASP A 256 8.49 -6.23 -6.79
C ASP A 256 9.34 -5.32 -7.71
N ASP A 257 10.29 -4.59 -7.15
CA ASP A 257 11.23 -3.73 -7.86
C ASP A 257 12.57 -4.43 -8.17
N MET A 258 13.38 -3.80 -9.03
CA MET A 258 14.68 -4.31 -9.41
C MET A 258 15.72 -4.27 -8.28
N PHE A 259 15.51 -3.48 -7.23
CA PHE A 259 16.40 -3.52 -6.06
C PHE A 259 16.19 -4.80 -5.26
N GLU A 260 14.95 -5.28 -5.14
CA GLU A 260 14.67 -6.59 -4.54
C GLU A 260 15.30 -7.74 -5.33
N LEU A 261 15.45 -7.62 -6.66
CA LEU A 261 16.19 -8.58 -7.50
C LEU A 261 17.64 -8.73 -7.02
N LEU A 262 18.29 -7.61 -6.68
CA LEU A 262 19.63 -7.63 -6.08
C LEU A 262 19.64 -8.26 -4.68
N ASN A 263 18.70 -7.88 -3.81
CA ASN A 263 18.65 -8.34 -2.42
C ASN A 263 18.48 -9.85 -2.28
N VAL A 264 17.55 -10.44 -3.05
CA VAL A 264 17.30 -11.89 -3.02
C VAL A 264 18.56 -12.66 -3.37
N ARG A 265 19.31 -12.17 -4.35
CA ARG A 265 20.57 -12.78 -4.76
C ARG A 265 21.65 -12.67 -3.69
N THR A 266 21.86 -11.48 -3.12
CA THR A 266 22.84 -11.29 -2.03
C THR A 266 22.55 -12.24 -0.88
N TYR A 267 21.27 -12.40 -0.53
CA TYR A 267 20.82 -13.38 0.45
C TYR A 267 21.12 -14.83 0.04
N LEU A 268 20.87 -15.22 -1.21
CA LEU A 268 21.16 -16.57 -1.70
C LEU A 268 22.67 -16.87 -1.63
N ILE A 269 23.52 -15.95 -2.09
CA ILE A 269 24.98 -16.08 -2.03
C ILE A 269 25.45 -16.23 -0.58
N ASP A 270 24.96 -15.38 0.32
CA ASP A 270 25.31 -15.45 1.75
C ASP A 270 24.82 -16.77 2.40
N SER A 271 23.62 -17.24 2.04
CA SER A 271 23.09 -18.51 2.53
C SER A 271 23.91 -19.73 2.05
N MET A 272 24.45 -19.67 0.82
CA MET A 272 25.32 -20.71 0.26
C MET A 272 26.70 -20.70 0.91
N LYS A 273 27.27 -19.51 1.17
CA LYS A 273 28.53 -19.35 1.93
C LYS A 273 28.41 -19.91 3.35
N ARG A 274 27.28 -19.65 4.03
CA ARG A 274 27.03 -20.13 5.40
C ARG A 274 26.87 -21.65 5.52
N LYS A 275 26.55 -22.37 4.44
CA LYS A 275 26.33 -23.82 4.47
C LYS A 275 27.59 -24.69 4.35
N GLN A 276 28.81 -24.10 4.34
CA GLN A 276 30.11 -24.81 4.39
C GLN A 276 30.11 -26.18 3.68
N THR A 277 29.68 -26.23 2.42
CA THR A 277 29.94 -27.39 1.55
C THR A 277 31.27 -27.12 0.84
N PRO A 278 32.38 -27.77 1.25
CA PRO A 278 33.74 -27.36 0.84
C PRO A 278 34.02 -27.49 -0.66
N ASP A 279 33.21 -28.25 -1.39
CA ASP A 279 33.44 -28.58 -2.81
C ASP A 279 32.45 -27.91 -3.78
N ILE A 280 31.55 -27.04 -3.29
CA ILE A 280 30.73 -26.24 -4.20
C ILE A 280 31.54 -25.01 -4.58
N VAL A 281 32.20 -25.07 -5.74
CA VAL A 281 32.56 -23.87 -6.49
C VAL A 281 31.25 -23.09 -6.64
N ILE A 282 31.10 -22.00 -5.89
CA ILE A 282 30.05 -21.02 -6.17
C ILE A 282 30.40 -20.54 -7.58
N PRO A 283 29.63 -20.91 -8.62
CA PRO A 283 29.90 -20.37 -9.95
C PRO A 283 29.90 -18.86 -9.76
N ASN A 284 30.92 -18.16 -10.27
CA ASN A 284 30.99 -16.70 -10.31
C ASN A 284 29.57 -16.15 -10.28
N ALA A 285 29.19 -15.51 -9.16
CA ALA A 285 27.79 -15.23 -8.84
C ALA A 285 27.04 -14.94 -10.14
N ALA A 286 26.08 -15.79 -10.53
CA ALA A 286 25.59 -15.87 -11.91
C ALA A 286 25.05 -14.51 -12.37
N LEU A 287 25.82 -13.73 -13.13
CA LEU A 287 25.44 -12.40 -13.59
C LEU A 287 24.10 -12.45 -14.33
N TYR A 288 23.31 -11.36 -14.32
CA TYR A 288 22.02 -11.38 -15.02
C TYR A 288 22.26 -11.57 -16.52
N PRO A 289 21.42 -12.36 -17.20
CA PRO A 289 21.50 -12.53 -18.64
C PRO A 289 21.57 -11.18 -19.34
N GLU A 290 22.56 -11.00 -20.23
CA GLU A 290 22.67 -9.78 -21.04
C GLU A 290 21.38 -9.40 -21.79
N PRO A 291 20.60 -10.36 -22.36
CA PRO A 291 19.30 -10.03 -22.97
C PRO A 291 18.32 -9.34 -22.01
N PHE A 292 18.37 -9.64 -20.70
CA PHE A 292 17.53 -8.96 -19.71
C PHE A 292 17.98 -7.52 -19.43
N ALA A 293 19.30 -7.27 -19.44
CA ALA A 293 19.84 -5.92 -19.33
C ALA A 293 19.40 -5.07 -20.53
N TRP A 294 19.48 -5.61 -21.75
CA TRP A 294 18.98 -4.95 -22.96
C TRP A 294 17.46 -4.69 -22.92
N TYR A 295 16.65 -5.65 -22.45
CA TYR A 295 15.22 -5.45 -22.30
C TYR A 295 14.88 -4.31 -21.32
N THR A 296 15.62 -4.26 -20.20
CA THR A 296 15.51 -3.16 -19.24
C THR A 296 15.91 -1.83 -19.87
N PHE A 297 17.01 -1.79 -20.61
CA PHE A 297 17.46 -0.58 -21.30
C PHE A 297 16.41 -0.08 -22.28
N TRP A 298 15.84 -0.99 -23.07
CA TRP A 298 14.83 -0.70 -24.08
C TRP A 298 13.55 -0.11 -23.48
N THR A 299 13.01 -0.75 -22.42
CA THR A 299 11.79 -0.26 -21.74
C THR A 299 12.01 1.11 -21.09
N LEU A 300 13.16 1.34 -20.47
CA LEU A 300 13.49 2.64 -19.88
C LEU A 300 13.70 3.73 -20.94
N ALA A 301 14.28 3.41 -22.10
CA ALA A 301 14.38 4.34 -23.22
C ALA A 301 12.98 4.73 -23.75
N ILE A 302 12.05 3.78 -23.87
CA ILE A 302 10.64 4.06 -24.22
C ILE A 302 10.01 5.01 -23.19
N ALA A 303 10.18 4.74 -21.90
CA ALA A 303 9.68 5.63 -20.84
C ALA A 303 10.31 7.04 -20.95
N GLY A 304 11.61 7.12 -21.23
CA GLY A 304 12.34 8.36 -21.47
C GLY A 304 11.76 9.19 -22.60
N ILE A 305 11.54 8.57 -23.77
CA ILE A 305 10.91 9.22 -24.94
C ILE A 305 9.50 9.70 -24.60
N LEU A 306 8.70 8.90 -23.91
CA LEU A 306 7.34 9.31 -23.52
C LEU A 306 7.35 10.49 -22.55
N MET A 307 8.27 10.51 -21.59
CA MET A 307 8.45 11.64 -20.69
C MET A 307 8.90 12.91 -21.43
N GLU A 308 9.77 12.76 -22.43
CA GLU A 308 10.31 13.87 -23.23
C GLU A 308 9.23 14.54 -24.09
N ARG A 309 8.39 13.76 -24.79
CA ARG A 309 7.48 14.30 -25.81
C ARG A 309 6.07 13.71 -25.87
N GLY A 310 5.74 12.75 -25.01
CA GLY A 310 4.39 12.17 -24.91
C GLY A 310 3.98 11.23 -26.05
N ALA A 311 4.88 10.93 -26.99
CA ALA A 311 4.67 10.04 -28.12
C ALA A 311 6.00 9.38 -28.56
N LEU A 312 5.92 8.14 -29.07
CA LEU A 312 7.12 7.41 -29.50
C LEU A 312 7.67 7.93 -30.84
N THR A 313 6.81 8.37 -31.75
CA THR A 313 7.21 8.90 -33.06
C THR A 313 7.38 10.42 -33.03
N LYS A 314 8.30 10.94 -33.86
CA LYS A 314 8.47 12.38 -34.09
C LYS A 314 7.38 12.96 -34.98
N ASP A 315 6.80 12.13 -35.85
CA ASP A 315 5.83 12.53 -36.89
C ASP A 315 4.39 12.64 -36.38
N GLY A 316 4.15 12.40 -35.08
CA GLY A 316 2.87 12.74 -34.46
C GLY A 316 2.66 14.26 -34.46
N PRO A 317 1.42 14.74 -34.21
CA PRO A 317 1.26 16.15 -33.88
C PRO A 317 2.18 16.42 -32.70
N ALA A 318 3.28 17.15 -32.93
CA ALA A 318 4.09 17.70 -31.87
C ALA A 318 3.08 18.36 -30.94
N HIS A 319 2.92 17.80 -29.75
CA HIS A 319 2.06 18.40 -28.78
C HIS A 319 2.82 19.67 -28.39
N SER A 320 2.56 20.77 -29.10
CA SER A 320 3.17 22.09 -28.87
C SER A 320 2.98 22.56 -27.43
N ASN A 321 2.14 21.86 -26.67
CA ASN A 321 1.79 22.11 -25.29
C ASN A 321 2.25 20.96 -24.35
N TRP A 322 3.06 20.00 -24.82
CA TRP A 322 3.61 18.94 -23.96
C TRP A 322 4.62 19.55 -23.01
N SER A 323 4.48 19.22 -21.73
CA SER A 323 5.48 19.56 -20.73
C SER A 323 6.42 18.39 -20.55
N THR A 324 7.71 18.59 -20.82
CA THR A 324 8.73 17.58 -20.60
C THR A 324 8.71 17.14 -19.14
N ILE A 325 8.55 15.84 -18.92
CA ILE A 325 8.57 15.24 -17.59
C ILE A 325 10.01 14.87 -17.28
N VAL A 326 10.58 15.42 -16.21
CA VAL A 326 11.92 15.02 -15.73
C VAL A 326 11.76 14.29 -14.42
N HIS A 327 11.99 12.97 -14.43
CA HIS A 327 11.72 12.09 -13.28
C HIS A 327 12.59 12.37 -12.04
N ARG A 328 13.87 12.68 -12.27
CA ARG A 328 14.93 12.97 -11.28
C ARG A 328 15.27 11.87 -10.27
N ASP A 329 14.72 10.67 -10.39
CA ASP A 329 14.92 9.58 -9.44
C ASP A 329 14.89 8.20 -10.11
N ILE A 330 15.47 8.08 -11.30
CA ILE A 330 15.55 6.81 -12.03
C ILE A 330 16.64 5.94 -11.39
N LYS A 331 16.24 4.86 -10.74
CA LYS A 331 17.09 3.89 -10.03
C LYS A 331 16.39 2.54 -9.88
N LEU A 332 17.11 1.50 -9.48
CA LEU A 332 16.58 0.13 -9.37
C LEU A 332 15.33 0.01 -8.48
N SER A 333 15.31 0.70 -7.33
CA SER A 333 14.17 0.70 -6.40
C SER A 333 12.91 1.41 -6.96
N ASN A 334 13.04 2.13 -8.07
CA ASN A 334 11.94 2.78 -8.78
C ASN A 334 11.62 2.12 -10.14
N VAL A 335 12.28 0.99 -10.48
CA VAL A 335 11.92 0.16 -11.63
C VAL A 335 11.23 -1.10 -11.14
N PHE A 336 9.92 -1.18 -11.34
CA PHE A 336 9.07 -2.28 -10.94
C PHE A 336 8.99 -3.37 -12.00
N LEU A 337 8.73 -4.60 -11.59
CA LEU A 337 8.68 -5.78 -12.45
C LEU A 337 7.24 -6.30 -12.57
N GLY A 338 6.62 -5.99 -13.70
CA GLY A 338 5.29 -6.39 -14.10
C GLY A 338 5.22 -7.86 -14.56
N PRO A 339 4.00 -8.36 -14.90
CA PRO A 339 3.87 -9.62 -15.64
C PRO A 339 4.69 -9.59 -16.93
N ALA A 340 5.08 -10.76 -17.42
CA ALA A 340 5.82 -10.83 -18.67
C ALA A 340 5.00 -10.27 -19.85
N SER A 341 5.66 -9.50 -20.72
CA SER A 341 5.04 -8.93 -21.91
C SER A 341 4.68 -10.03 -22.91
N THR A 342 3.68 -9.77 -23.76
CA THR A 342 3.27 -10.75 -24.79
C THR A 342 3.92 -10.52 -26.15
N THR A 343 4.72 -9.45 -26.32
CA THR A 343 5.22 -9.05 -27.65
C THR A 343 6.74 -9.02 -27.76
N HIS A 344 7.44 -8.61 -26.70
CA HIS A 344 8.89 -8.52 -26.66
C HIS A 344 9.40 -9.19 -25.40
N PHE A 345 10.47 -9.98 -25.52
CA PHE A 345 11.11 -10.66 -24.40
C PHE A 345 10.12 -11.42 -23.50
N CYS A 346 9.23 -12.21 -24.11
CA CYS A 346 7.97 -12.62 -23.47
C CYS A 346 8.06 -13.56 -22.27
N CYS A 347 9.24 -14.04 -21.89
CA CYS A 347 9.45 -14.79 -20.63
C CYS A 347 10.11 -13.97 -19.52
N TYR A 348 10.53 -12.73 -19.78
CA TYR A 348 11.02 -11.85 -18.72
C TYR A 348 9.86 -11.02 -18.13
N PRO A 349 9.88 -10.76 -16.81
CA PRO A 349 8.97 -9.78 -16.22
C PRO A 349 9.20 -8.41 -16.85
N GLU A 350 8.13 -7.68 -17.13
CA GLU A 350 8.20 -6.38 -17.81
C GLU A 350 8.72 -5.27 -16.87
N PRO A 351 9.87 -4.62 -17.16
CA PRO A 351 10.32 -3.47 -16.39
C PRO A 351 9.42 -2.26 -16.60
N LYS A 352 9.06 -1.59 -15.51
CA LYS A 352 8.17 -0.44 -15.47
C LYS A 352 8.72 0.65 -14.56
N LEU A 353 8.98 1.83 -15.10
CA LEU A 353 9.40 2.97 -14.28
C LEU A 353 8.24 3.49 -13.42
N GLY A 354 8.49 3.71 -12.14
CA GLY A 354 7.51 4.23 -11.19
C GLY A 354 8.12 5.27 -10.24
N ASP A 355 7.29 5.74 -9.31
CA ASP A 355 7.60 6.80 -8.34
C ASP A 355 7.98 8.17 -8.93
N PHE A 356 6.97 8.86 -9.45
CA PHE A 356 7.09 10.21 -9.97
C PHE A 356 7.09 11.30 -8.87
N GLY A 357 7.30 10.94 -7.60
CA GLY A 357 7.21 11.85 -6.46
C GLY A 357 8.23 13.01 -6.48
N PHE A 358 9.34 12.84 -7.21
CA PHE A 358 10.36 13.87 -7.42
C PHE A 358 10.33 14.48 -8.82
N SER A 359 9.34 14.13 -9.65
CA SER A 359 9.27 14.64 -11.01
C SER A 359 9.07 16.15 -11.05
N ILE A 360 9.50 16.78 -12.15
CA ILE A 360 9.14 18.15 -12.52
C ILE A 360 8.55 18.15 -13.93
N LEU A 361 7.73 19.17 -14.20
CA LEU A 361 7.20 19.44 -15.53
C LEU A 361 7.86 20.71 -16.06
N LEU A 362 8.44 20.62 -17.24
CA LEU A 362 9.04 21.74 -17.96
C LEU A 362 8.16 22.06 -19.17
N SER A 363 7.35 23.12 -19.07
CA SER A 363 6.59 23.60 -20.22
C SER A 363 7.53 24.12 -21.31
N PRO A 364 7.11 24.16 -22.59
CA PRO A 364 7.91 24.77 -23.66
C PRO A 364 8.29 26.24 -23.38
N GLU A 365 7.46 26.95 -22.61
CA GLU A 365 7.68 28.33 -22.18
C GLU A 365 8.40 28.46 -20.83
N ASP A 366 8.89 27.35 -20.26
CA ASP A 366 9.60 27.40 -18.98
C ASP A 366 10.94 28.12 -19.14
N THR A 367 11.16 29.16 -18.32
CA THR A 367 12.36 30.00 -18.34
C THR A 367 13.33 29.70 -17.20
N ARG A 368 12.98 28.75 -16.33
CA ARG A 368 13.81 28.37 -15.18
C ARG A 368 15.07 27.64 -15.64
N THR A 369 16.20 27.96 -15.03
CA THR A 369 17.49 27.32 -15.33
C THR A 369 17.64 25.98 -14.60
N ALA A 370 18.58 25.13 -15.02
CA ALA A 370 18.89 23.86 -14.35
C ALA A 370 19.19 24.02 -12.84
N GLU A 371 19.84 25.12 -12.43
CA GLU A 371 20.09 25.45 -11.03
C GLU A 371 18.81 25.56 -10.19
N SER A 372 17.72 26.00 -10.81
CA SER A 372 16.39 26.15 -10.18
C SER A 372 15.84 24.81 -9.69
N PHE A 373 16.34 23.70 -10.24
CA PHE A 373 15.85 22.35 -10.00
C PHE A 373 16.84 21.45 -9.25
N ASN A 374 18.06 21.95 -8.96
CA ASN A 374 19.19 21.14 -8.50
C ASN A 374 19.16 20.76 -6.99
N ARG A 375 18.04 21.03 -6.30
CA ARG A 375 17.93 20.89 -4.83
C ARG A 375 17.15 19.64 -4.36
N SER A 376 16.67 18.78 -5.25
CA SER A 376 15.84 17.61 -4.90
C SER A 376 15.98 16.46 -5.90
N GLY A 377 15.63 15.24 -5.47
CA GLY A 377 15.90 13.99 -6.21
C GLY A 377 17.27 13.40 -5.87
N THR A 378 17.47 12.13 -6.23
CA THR A 378 18.73 11.42 -5.97
C THR A 378 19.85 12.08 -6.80
N PRO A 379 20.99 12.44 -6.19
CA PRO A 379 22.16 12.89 -6.94
C PRO A 379 22.48 11.91 -8.07
N ASN A 380 22.86 12.41 -9.25
CA ASN A 380 23.20 11.57 -10.42
C ASN A 380 22.05 10.79 -11.06
N THR A 381 20.79 11.06 -10.74
CA THR A 381 19.65 10.51 -11.50
C THR A 381 18.75 11.62 -12.04
N ARG A 382 19.23 12.87 -11.97
CA ARG A 382 18.49 14.09 -12.33
C ARG A 382 18.33 14.25 -13.84
N ALA A 383 19.34 13.84 -14.61
CA ALA A 383 19.28 13.76 -16.06
C ALA A 383 18.75 12.37 -16.48
N PRO A 384 17.69 12.29 -17.30
CA PRO A 384 17.07 11.01 -17.65
C PRO A 384 18.04 9.98 -18.25
N VAL A 385 18.84 10.36 -19.26
CA VAL A 385 19.79 9.44 -19.92
C VAL A 385 20.83 8.90 -18.94
N PHE A 386 21.39 9.78 -18.10
CA PHE A 386 22.33 9.37 -17.06
C PHE A 386 21.68 8.42 -16.05
N GLY A 387 20.47 8.74 -15.57
CA GLY A 387 19.74 7.87 -14.64
C GLY A 387 19.43 6.48 -15.21
N ILE A 388 19.09 6.40 -16.50
CA ILE A 388 18.94 5.12 -17.21
C ILE A 388 20.28 4.38 -17.25
N GLY A 389 21.36 5.03 -17.71
CA GLY A 389 22.70 4.45 -17.76
C GLY A 389 23.15 3.89 -16.40
N MET A 390 22.98 4.68 -15.32
CA MET A 390 23.25 4.26 -13.96
C MET A 390 22.39 3.08 -13.49
N THR A 391 21.13 3.02 -13.92
CA THR A 391 20.25 1.91 -13.57
C THR A 391 20.72 0.61 -14.23
N ILE A 392 21.11 0.67 -15.50
CA ILE A 392 21.68 -0.49 -16.21
C ILE A 392 23.04 -0.86 -15.61
N TRP A 393 23.91 0.11 -15.35
CA TRP A 393 25.17 -0.10 -14.65
C TRP A 393 24.95 -0.80 -13.30
N SER A 394 24.00 -0.32 -12.51
CA SER A 394 23.65 -0.88 -11.19
C SER A 394 23.15 -2.33 -11.31
N LEU A 395 22.38 -2.63 -12.36
CA LEU A 395 21.89 -3.97 -12.65
C LEU A 395 23.03 -4.94 -12.97
N ILE A 396 23.94 -4.56 -13.88
CA ILE A 396 25.04 -5.42 -14.32
C ILE A 396 26.17 -5.52 -13.29
N ARG A 397 26.39 -4.46 -12.50
CA ARG A 397 27.32 -4.42 -11.37
C ARG A 397 26.76 -5.17 -10.17
N GLN A 398 25.44 -5.25 -10.06
CA GLN A 398 24.68 -5.80 -8.92
C GLN A 398 24.88 -5.02 -7.63
N GLN A 399 24.84 -3.71 -7.76
CA GLN A 399 25.00 -2.76 -6.66
C GLN A 399 24.08 -1.59 -6.92
N GLU A 400 23.38 -1.09 -5.90
CA GLU A 400 22.57 0.12 -6.07
C GLU A 400 23.46 1.35 -6.05
N GLY A 401 23.50 2.05 -7.19
CA GLY A 401 24.16 3.34 -7.31
C GLY A 401 25.69 3.27 -7.19
N PHE A 402 26.28 4.44 -7.39
CA PHE A 402 27.70 4.71 -7.21
C PHE A 402 27.80 5.84 -6.18
N ASP A 403 28.65 5.69 -5.16
CA ASP A 403 28.76 6.68 -4.09
C ASP A 403 29.41 7.96 -4.62
N MET A 404 28.56 8.92 -4.97
CA MET A 404 28.92 10.26 -5.40
C MET A 404 28.63 11.30 -4.32
N GLU A 405 28.10 10.91 -3.15
CA GLU A 405 27.85 11.85 -2.05
C GLU A 405 29.16 12.38 -1.44
N SER A 406 30.25 11.64 -1.61
CA SER A 406 31.62 12.08 -1.29
C SER A 406 32.30 12.88 -2.42
N THR A 407 31.63 13.04 -3.57
CA THR A 407 32.15 13.80 -4.71
C THR A 407 31.87 15.28 -4.50
N ASP A 408 32.92 16.02 -4.16
CA ASP A 408 32.88 17.48 -4.16
C ASP A 408 32.75 17.97 -5.60
N TRP A 409 31.55 18.36 -6.01
CA TRP A 409 31.25 18.89 -7.34
C TRP A 409 31.97 20.21 -7.65
N SER A 410 32.61 20.83 -6.65
CA SER A 410 33.49 21.98 -6.85
C SER A 410 34.95 21.60 -7.12
N ASP A 411 35.33 20.33 -6.94
CA ASP A 411 36.66 19.80 -7.27
C ASP A 411 36.71 19.36 -8.74
N PRO A 412 37.44 20.07 -9.62
CA PRO A 412 37.52 19.74 -11.04
C PRO A 412 38.06 18.33 -11.30
N ASN A 413 38.88 17.79 -10.41
CA ASN A 413 39.47 16.46 -10.56
C ASN A 413 38.49 15.33 -10.22
N LYS A 414 37.39 15.67 -9.53
CA LYS A 414 36.32 14.73 -9.20
C LYS A 414 35.14 14.77 -10.18
N LEU A 415 35.12 15.74 -11.10
CA LEU A 415 34.12 15.85 -12.17
C LEU A 415 34.21 14.67 -13.17
N GLU A 416 35.36 14.01 -13.29
CA GLU A 416 35.56 12.89 -14.23
C GLU A 416 35.36 11.50 -13.61
N LEU A 417 34.90 11.40 -12.35
CA LEU A 417 34.66 10.10 -11.71
C LEU A 417 33.51 9.36 -12.40
N LYS A 418 33.88 8.40 -13.25
CA LYS A 418 32.96 7.47 -13.90
C LYS A 418 32.75 6.22 -13.05
N PRO A 419 31.54 5.67 -13.03
CA PRO A 419 31.27 4.44 -12.30
C PRO A 419 31.98 3.25 -12.99
N GLU A 420 32.95 2.62 -12.32
CA GLU A 420 33.72 1.52 -12.92
C GLU A 420 33.08 0.14 -12.73
N LEU A 421 32.99 -0.63 -13.81
CA LEU A 421 32.68 -2.05 -13.76
C LEU A 421 33.92 -2.87 -13.36
N ASP A 422 33.73 -3.90 -12.53
CA ASP A 422 34.81 -4.84 -12.21
C ASP A 422 35.13 -5.79 -13.37
N ALA A 423 36.24 -6.51 -13.24
CA ALA A 423 36.68 -7.49 -14.24
C ALA A 423 35.63 -8.58 -14.51
N THR A 424 34.82 -8.93 -13.52
CA THR A 424 33.78 -9.97 -13.67
C THR A 424 32.69 -9.50 -14.63
N ALA A 425 32.14 -8.31 -14.41
CA ALA A 425 31.14 -7.72 -15.30
C ALA A 425 31.72 -7.41 -16.68
N ARG A 426 32.93 -6.82 -16.75
CA ARG A 426 33.60 -6.49 -18.02
C ARG A 426 33.88 -7.70 -18.92
N ASN A 427 34.12 -8.87 -18.33
CA ASN A 427 34.39 -10.10 -19.08
C ASN A 427 33.11 -10.84 -19.52
N PHE A 428 31.97 -10.57 -18.88
CA PHE A 428 30.72 -11.27 -19.13
C PHE A 428 29.82 -10.54 -20.11
N TYR A 429 29.65 -9.23 -19.95
CA TYR A 429 28.79 -8.42 -20.79
C TYR A 429 29.50 -7.98 -22.06
N SER A 430 28.76 -7.85 -23.16
CA SER A 430 29.33 -7.35 -24.42
C SER A 430 29.93 -5.95 -24.27
N LYS A 431 30.95 -5.69 -25.09
CA LYS A 431 31.54 -4.34 -25.20
C LYS A 431 30.51 -3.33 -25.67
N ASP A 432 29.55 -3.73 -26.51
CA ASP A 432 28.52 -2.84 -27.03
C ASP A 432 27.59 -2.35 -25.91
N LEU A 433 27.17 -3.25 -25.01
CA LEU A 433 26.39 -2.86 -23.83
C LEU A 433 27.18 -1.92 -22.92
N ILE A 434 28.43 -2.27 -22.61
CA ILE A 434 29.30 -1.48 -21.73
C ILE A 434 29.56 -0.09 -22.32
N ASN A 435 29.92 0.00 -23.59
CA ASN A 435 30.19 1.28 -24.25
C ASN A 435 28.95 2.18 -24.32
N LEU A 436 27.75 1.60 -24.49
CA LEU A 436 26.51 2.37 -24.46
C LEU A 436 26.19 2.89 -23.06
N ILE A 437 26.40 2.07 -22.02
CA ILE A 437 26.27 2.50 -20.62
C ILE A 437 27.25 3.64 -20.32
N ASP A 438 28.53 3.48 -20.69
CA ASP A 438 29.59 4.46 -20.45
C ASP A 438 29.24 5.82 -21.08
N ARG A 439 28.70 5.83 -22.31
CA ARG A 439 28.22 7.07 -22.95
C ARG A 439 27.01 7.68 -22.24
N CYS A 440 26.09 6.88 -21.70
CA CYS A 440 24.97 7.42 -20.94
C CYS A 440 25.40 8.11 -19.64
N VAL A 441 26.47 7.63 -19.01
CA VAL A 441 26.98 8.15 -17.72
C VAL A 441 28.14 9.14 -17.87
N GLU A 442 28.34 9.69 -19.07
CA GLU A 442 29.30 10.77 -19.28
C GLU A 442 29.00 11.98 -18.40
N PHE A 443 30.04 12.67 -17.97
CA PHE A 443 29.90 13.82 -17.08
C PHE A 443 29.16 14.97 -17.78
N ASN A 444 29.61 15.35 -18.98
CA ASN A 444 28.91 16.35 -19.79
C ASN A 444 27.64 15.74 -20.38
N ASP A 445 26.57 16.51 -20.42
CA ASP A 445 25.30 16.12 -21.01
C ASP A 445 25.35 16.02 -22.53
N GLU A 446 26.07 16.92 -23.19
CA GLU A 446 26.26 16.94 -24.66
C GLU A 446 27.00 15.69 -25.20
N ASP A 447 27.76 14.99 -24.35
CA ASP A 447 28.48 13.76 -24.71
C ASP A 447 27.59 12.51 -24.60
N ARG A 448 26.38 12.65 -24.03
CA ARG A 448 25.43 11.55 -23.87
C ARG A 448 24.55 11.41 -25.12
N PRO A 449 24.12 10.19 -25.48
CA PRO A 449 23.16 10.01 -26.57
C PRO A 449 21.82 10.66 -26.20
N THR A 450 21.12 11.16 -27.22
CA THR A 450 19.70 11.49 -27.10
C THR A 450 18.86 10.23 -26.85
N MET A 451 17.63 10.37 -26.36
CA MET A 451 16.73 9.22 -26.15
C MET A 451 16.43 8.46 -27.45
N ASP A 452 16.36 9.16 -28.59
CA ASP A 452 16.16 8.54 -29.91
C ASP A 452 17.38 7.74 -30.37
N GLU A 453 18.57 8.32 -30.25
CA GLU A 453 19.82 7.61 -30.57
C GLU A 453 19.97 6.39 -29.67
N LEU A 454 19.69 6.54 -28.38
CA LEU A 454 19.73 5.44 -27.42
C LEU A 454 18.79 4.30 -27.84
N LEU A 455 17.53 4.59 -28.15
CA LEU A 455 16.58 3.56 -28.58
C LEU A 455 17.01 2.92 -29.92
N CYS A 456 17.44 3.72 -30.89
CA CYS A 456 17.91 3.26 -32.19
C CYS A 456 19.10 2.29 -32.05
N GLU A 457 20.06 2.61 -31.20
CA GLU A 457 21.21 1.76 -30.94
C GLU A 457 20.82 0.46 -30.23
N ILE A 458 19.97 0.52 -29.19
CA ILE A 458 19.43 -0.68 -28.54
C ILE A 458 18.73 -1.58 -29.56
N ASP A 459 17.93 -1.00 -30.46
CA ASP A 459 17.25 -1.74 -31.51
C ASP A 459 18.24 -2.40 -32.48
N SER A 460 19.32 -1.71 -32.87
CA SER A 460 20.37 -2.27 -33.73
C SER A 460 21.09 -3.47 -33.11
N PHE A 461 21.24 -3.48 -31.78
CA PHE A 461 21.93 -4.55 -31.03
C PHE A 461 21.01 -5.72 -30.67
N THR A 462 19.70 -5.60 -30.82
CA THR A 462 18.74 -6.60 -30.32
C THR A 462 17.67 -7.02 -31.34
N GLY A 463 17.60 -6.36 -32.49
CA GLY A 463 16.56 -6.56 -33.49
C GLY A 463 16.77 -7.75 -34.42
N GLY A 464 17.91 -8.43 -34.38
CA GLY A 464 18.23 -9.57 -35.26
C GLY A 464 18.67 -9.19 -36.68
N ASP A 465 18.33 -7.99 -37.16
CA ASP A 465 18.74 -7.47 -38.49
C ASP A 465 20.12 -6.78 -38.48
N GLY A 466 20.68 -6.55 -37.28
CA GLY A 466 22.02 -6.00 -37.08
C GLY A 466 23.14 -7.03 -37.25
N PRO A 467 24.41 -6.61 -37.25
CA PRO A 467 25.56 -7.51 -37.43
C PRO A 467 25.72 -8.50 -36.26
N VAL A 468 25.22 -8.17 -35.07
CA VAL A 468 25.21 -9.02 -33.88
C VAL A 468 23.89 -8.82 -33.14
N ASP A 469 23.24 -9.93 -32.78
CA ASP A 469 22.09 -9.92 -31.88
C ASP A 469 22.51 -10.27 -30.44
N HIS A 470 22.52 -9.26 -29.58
CA HIS A 470 22.78 -9.40 -28.15
C HIS A 470 21.56 -9.80 -27.34
N ALA A 471 20.36 -9.74 -27.92
CA ALA A 471 19.18 -10.40 -27.37
C ALA A 471 19.16 -11.91 -27.63
N LYS A 472 20.08 -12.43 -28.47
CA LYS A 472 20.22 -13.87 -28.75
C LYS A 472 18.92 -14.50 -29.28
N GLY A 473 18.18 -13.77 -30.12
CA GLY A 473 16.89 -14.18 -30.65
C GLY A 473 15.73 -14.06 -29.67
N LEU A 474 15.97 -13.73 -28.39
CA LEU A 474 14.94 -13.71 -27.35
C LEU A 474 13.97 -12.55 -27.48
N ARG A 475 14.36 -11.47 -28.17
CA ARG A 475 13.52 -10.28 -28.31
C ARG A 475 12.14 -10.63 -28.88
N PHE A 476 12.09 -11.50 -29.88
CA PHE A 476 10.86 -11.93 -30.55
C PHE A 476 10.58 -13.44 -30.38
N ALA A 477 11.33 -14.14 -29.53
CA ALA A 477 11.10 -15.57 -29.27
C ALA A 477 9.72 -15.80 -28.64
N ALA A 478 9.10 -16.92 -28.98
CA ALA A 478 7.85 -17.36 -28.37
C ALA A 478 8.08 -17.82 -26.91
N ALA A 479 7.04 -17.78 -26.08
CA ALA A 479 7.17 -18.06 -24.65
C ALA A 479 7.51 -19.53 -24.33
N ASP A 480 7.23 -20.45 -25.26
CA ASP A 480 7.54 -21.88 -25.17
C ASP A 480 8.86 -22.25 -25.86
N ASP A 481 9.58 -21.28 -26.39
CA ASP A 481 10.87 -21.52 -27.04
C ASP A 481 11.89 -22.07 -26.02
N ARG A 482 12.68 -23.05 -26.46
CA ARG A 482 13.68 -23.70 -25.61
C ARG A 482 14.85 -22.79 -25.29
N ILE A 483 15.10 -21.76 -26.11
CA ILE A 483 16.20 -20.81 -25.89
C ILE A 483 16.11 -20.10 -24.54
N TRP A 484 14.91 -19.92 -23.99
CA TRP A 484 14.69 -19.30 -22.69
C TRP A 484 15.34 -20.06 -21.53
N LYS A 485 15.64 -21.36 -21.68
CA LYS A 485 16.25 -22.17 -20.64
C LYS A 485 17.65 -21.70 -20.26
N ASP A 486 18.38 -21.13 -21.22
CA ASP A 486 19.78 -20.72 -21.05
C ASP A 486 19.90 -19.28 -20.51
N TYR A 487 18.78 -18.53 -20.50
CA TYR A 487 18.75 -17.12 -20.14
C TYR A 487 17.70 -16.83 -19.05
N LYS A 488 17.46 -17.75 -18.12
CA LYS A 488 16.50 -17.52 -17.04
C LYS A 488 17.00 -16.53 -16.00
N LEU A 489 16.08 -15.74 -15.45
CA LEU A 489 16.30 -15.03 -14.19
C LEU A 489 16.28 -16.01 -12.99
N PRO A 490 16.80 -15.60 -11.82
CA PRO A 490 16.79 -16.44 -10.63
C PRO A 490 15.37 -16.95 -10.26
N PRO A 491 15.25 -18.16 -9.67
CA PRO A 491 13.96 -18.84 -9.44
C PRO A 491 12.92 -18.05 -8.63
N SER A 492 13.33 -17.07 -7.81
CA SER A 492 12.40 -16.21 -7.05
C SER A 492 11.44 -15.41 -7.92
N TYR A 493 11.69 -15.34 -9.23
CA TYR A 493 10.89 -14.62 -10.21
C TYR A 493 10.05 -15.51 -11.13
N ASP A 494 10.17 -16.84 -11.02
CA ASP A 494 9.46 -17.80 -11.88
C ASP A 494 7.95 -17.86 -11.56
N THR A 495 7.54 -17.44 -10.35
CA THR A 495 6.13 -17.34 -9.96
C THR A 495 5.85 -15.98 -9.31
N GLY A 496 5.18 -15.08 -10.04
CA GLY A 496 4.78 -13.79 -9.50
C GLY A 496 3.88 -13.92 -8.26
N LYS A 497 3.87 -12.91 -7.40
CA LYS A 497 3.01 -12.86 -6.21
C LYS A 497 1.58 -12.47 -6.58
N PHE A 498 0.61 -12.95 -5.83
CA PHE A 498 -0.83 -12.64 -5.96
C PHE A 498 -1.35 -12.84 -7.40
N VAL A 499 -1.03 -13.99 -8.01
CA VAL A 499 -1.38 -14.31 -9.40
C VAL A 499 -2.90 -14.27 -9.63
N LEU A 500 -3.33 -13.61 -10.71
CA LEU A 500 -4.74 -13.56 -11.11
C LEU A 500 -5.29 -14.98 -11.36
N GLY A 501 -6.54 -15.21 -10.97
CA GLY A 501 -7.21 -16.50 -11.11
C GLY A 501 -6.91 -17.52 -10.00
N LEU A 502 -5.80 -17.36 -9.27
CA LEU A 502 -5.48 -18.24 -8.14
C LEU A 502 -6.26 -17.85 -6.87
N PRO A 503 -6.53 -18.80 -5.98
CA PRO A 503 -7.08 -18.49 -4.66
C PRO A 503 -6.07 -17.72 -3.80
N LEU A 504 -6.55 -16.77 -3.00
CA LEU A 504 -5.67 -15.89 -2.21
C LEU A 504 -4.75 -16.65 -1.24
N ASN A 505 -5.22 -17.75 -0.67
CA ASN A 505 -4.49 -18.59 0.27
C ASN A 505 -3.32 -19.39 -0.33
N TYR A 506 -3.09 -19.33 -1.65
CA TYR A 506 -1.89 -19.87 -2.28
C TYR A 506 -0.69 -18.92 -2.14
N ASN A 507 -0.90 -17.69 -1.69
CA ASN A 507 0.16 -16.72 -1.47
C ASN A 507 0.69 -16.82 -0.04
N PRO A 508 2.01 -16.58 0.17
CA PRO A 508 2.55 -16.51 1.51
C PRO A 508 1.81 -15.43 2.32
N PHE A 509 1.52 -15.73 3.58
CA PHE A 509 0.87 -14.77 4.47
C PHE A 509 1.74 -13.51 4.59
N PRO A 510 1.15 -12.31 4.50
CA PRO A 510 1.86 -11.10 4.95
C PRO A 510 2.28 -11.32 6.41
N ARG A 511 3.51 -10.92 6.76
CA ARG A 511 4.25 -11.25 8.00
C ARG A 511 3.49 -11.06 9.34
N SER A 512 2.29 -10.49 9.34
CA SER A 512 1.47 -10.12 10.51
C SER A 512 0.09 -10.79 10.56
N LYS A 513 -0.26 -11.72 9.67
CA LYS A 513 -1.59 -12.38 9.68
C LYS A 513 -1.51 -13.91 9.79
N THR A 514 -2.45 -14.47 10.54
CA THR A 514 -2.66 -15.93 10.70
C THR A 514 -3.68 -16.50 9.71
N SER A 515 -4.50 -15.65 9.07
CA SER A 515 -5.50 -16.04 8.06
C SER A 515 -5.80 -14.92 7.07
N PHE A 516 -6.25 -15.31 5.87
CA PHE A 516 -6.78 -14.38 4.87
C PHE A 516 -8.28 -14.15 5.08
N PRO A 517 -8.82 -12.97 4.73
CA PRO A 517 -10.25 -12.71 4.80
C PRO A 517 -11.06 -13.73 3.97
N ALA A 518 -12.28 -14.04 4.44
CA ALA A 518 -13.20 -14.91 3.72
C ALA A 518 -13.63 -14.27 2.39
N ALA A 519 -13.94 -15.11 1.40
CA ALA A 519 -14.45 -14.65 0.11
C ALA A 519 -15.78 -13.90 0.28
N PRO A 520 -16.05 -12.87 -0.55
CA PRO A 520 -17.33 -12.18 -0.51
C PRO A 520 -18.49 -13.15 -0.84
N PRO A 521 -19.68 -12.96 -0.24
CA PRO A 521 -20.82 -13.82 -0.50
C PRO A 521 -21.26 -13.75 -1.97
N ARG A 522 -21.81 -14.85 -2.49
CA ARG A 522 -22.40 -14.88 -3.84
C ARG A 522 -23.54 -13.86 -3.89
N ARG A 523 -23.40 -12.85 -4.76
CA ARG A 523 -24.49 -11.90 -5.00
C ARG A 523 -25.72 -12.63 -5.53
N SER A 524 -26.88 -12.38 -4.93
CA SER A 524 -28.16 -12.64 -5.61
C SER A 524 -28.28 -11.65 -6.77
N ASN A 525 -28.88 -12.07 -7.89
CA ASN A 525 -29.09 -11.22 -9.09
C ASN A 525 -29.97 -9.97 -8.85
N LYS A 526 -30.34 -9.65 -7.60
CA LYS A 526 -31.29 -8.61 -7.22
C LYS A 526 -30.66 -7.38 -6.55
N GLY A 527 -29.34 -7.33 -6.36
CA GLY A 527 -28.65 -6.17 -5.78
C GLY A 527 -28.15 -5.16 -6.84
N PRO A 528 -28.12 -3.85 -6.55
CA PRO A 528 -27.54 -2.86 -7.47
C PRO A 528 -26.07 -3.19 -7.75
N ARG A 529 -25.69 -3.16 -9.03
CA ARG A 529 -24.27 -3.22 -9.43
C ARG A 529 -23.59 -1.98 -8.86
N LEU A 530 -22.68 -2.17 -7.90
CA LEU A 530 -21.69 -1.15 -7.53
C LEU A 530 -20.94 -0.78 -8.80
N MET A 531 -21.19 0.41 -9.34
CA MET A 531 -20.57 0.91 -10.58
C MET A 531 -19.16 1.46 -10.31
N ASP A 532 -18.87 1.87 -9.07
CA ASP A 532 -17.57 2.37 -8.66
C ASP A 532 -16.81 1.33 -7.82
N ASP A 533 -15.56 1.08 -8.21
CA ASP A 533 -14.70 0.07 -7.61
C ASP A 533 -13.42 0.66 -7.00
N LEU A 534 -13.06 1.90 -7.39
CA LEU A 534 -11.78 2.54 -7.07
C LEU A 534 -11.96 3.83 -6.24
N GLY A 535 -13.00 3.87 -5.41
CA GLY A 535 -13.21 4.96 -4.46
C GLY A 535 -13.74 6.25 -5.08
N GLY A 536 -14.40 6.20 -6.23
CA GLY A 536 -15.16 7.29 -6.85
C GLY A 536 -14.45 7.95 -8.03
N PRO A 537 -15.04 9.03 -8.58
CA PRO A 537 -14.48 9.77 -9.71
C PRO A 537 -13.07 10.28 -9.43
N GLU A 538 -12.23 10.34 -10.46
CA GLU A 538 -10.87 10.85 -10.33
C GLU A 538 -10.83 12.30 -9.81
N GLY A 539 -9.84 12.61 -8.97
CA GLY A 539 -9.58 13.97 -8.51
C GLY A 539 -10.59 14.54 -7.51
N THR A 540 -11.55 13.76 -7.03
CA THR A 540 -12.46 14.21 -5.97
C THR A 540 -11.72 14.39 -4.65
N ASP A 541 -12.11 15.41 -3.88
CA ASP A 541 -11.65 15.55 -2.49
C ASP A 541 -12.04 14.31 -1.68
N TYR A 542 -11.15 13.89 -0.79
CA TYR A 542 -11.36 12.72 0.04
C TYR A 542 -11.08 13.00 1.52
N ILE A 543 -11.80 12.30 2.37
CA ILE A 543 -11.73 12.41 3.81
C ILE A 543 -10.81 11.32 4.34
N LEU A 544 -9.62 11.71 4.78
CA LEU A 544 -8.65 10.80 5.37
C LEU A 544 -9.10 10.41 6.80
N PRO A 545 -9.36 9.11 7.10
CA PRO A 545 -9.85 8.70 8.41
C PRO A 545 -8.84 8.97 9.53
N PRO A 546 -9.28 9.33 10.75
CA PRO A 546 -8.39 9.52 11.90
C PRO A 546 -7.56 8.28 12.28
N SER A 547 -8.11 7.07 12.13
CA SER A 547 -7.43 5.81 12.43
C SER A 547 -6.26 5.50 11.49
N GLU A 548 -6.34 5.94 10.23
CA GLU A 548 -5.23 5.83 9.28
C GLU A 548 -4.08 6.80 9.60
N ARG A 549 -4.33 7.88 10.37
CA ARG A 549 -3.26 8.74 10.92
C ARG A 549 -2.48 8.06 12.04
N VAL A 550 -3.13 7.20 12.85
CA VAL A 550 -2.57 6.62 14.09
C VAL A 550 -1.84 5.30 13.86
N LEU A 551 -2.38 4.37 13.06
CA LEU A 551 -1.68 3.12 12.68
C LEU A 551 -0.31 3.38 12.02
N ARG A 552 -0.12 4.59 11.46
CA ARG A 552 1.06 5.01 10.72
C ARG A 552 2.05 5.84 11.56
N SER A 553 1.63 6.36 12.72
CA SER A 553 2.52 7.00 13.71
C SER A 553 3.09 6.01 14.73
N SER A 554 2.38 4.94 15.11
CA SER A 554 2.92 3.91 16.03
C SER A 554 4.05 3.08 15.41
N ALA A 555 4.11 3.00 14.07
CA ALA A 555 5.21 2.37 13.34
C ALA A 555 6.51 3.22 13.35
N THR A 556 6.49 4.49 13.80
CA THR A 556 7.72 5.29 13.90
C THR A 556 8.53 4.98 15.16
N ASN A 557 7.91 4.40 16.19
CA ASN A 557 8.56 4.12 17.48
C ASN A 557 9.15 2.70 17.58
N ALA A 558 8.71 1.76 16.75
CA ALA A 558 9.30 0.41 16.70
C ALA A 558 10.62 0.39 15.90
N ASP A 559 10.73 1.24 14.88
CA ASP A 559 11.90 1.31 13.99
C ASP A 559 13.08 2.10 14.56
N SER A 560 12.89 3.00 15.54
CA SER A 560 14.02 3.66 16.22
C SER A 560 14.91 2.63 16.91
N LYS A 561 14.32 1.60 17.54
CA LYS A 561 15.06 0.47 18.12
C LYS A 561 15.68 -0.46 17.07
N ALA A 562 15.01 -0.69 15.93
CA ALA A 562 15.54 -1.56 14.87
C ALA A 562 16.67 -0.91 14.06
N THR A 563 16.66 0.43 13.93
CA THR A 563 17.70 1.20 13.23
C THR A 563 18.95 1.36 14.09
N GLU A 564 18.81 1.60 15.40
CA GLU A 564 19.93 1.55 16.37
C GLU A 564 20.58 0.16 16.40
N SER A 565 19.77 -0.91 16.33
CA SER A 565 20.29 -2.28 16.28
C SER A 565 21.07 -2.59 15.00
N ARG A 566 20.71 -1.98 13.86
CA ARG A 566 21.40 -2.14 12.56
C ARG A 566 22.68 -1.30 12.45
N GLN A 567 22.74 -0.16 13.13
CA GLN A 567 23.97 0.65 13.22
C GLN A 567 25.00 0.01 14.16
N ASN A 568 24.56 -0.59 15.27
CA ASN A 568 25.47 -1.28 16.20
C ASN A 568 26.11 -2.55 15.60
N LEU A 569 25.39 -3.30 14.76
CA LEU A 569 25.95 -4.46 14.05
C LEU A 569 27.01 -4.08 13.02
N LYS A 570 26.99 -2.84 12.51
CA LYS A 570 27.99 -2.31 11.56
C LYS A 570 29.27 -1.88 12.30
N ALA A 571 29.12 -1.32 13.50
CA ALA A 571 30.24 -0.92 14.35
C ALA A 571 31.00 -2.14 14.94
N GLU A 572 30.31 -3.21 15.34
CA GLU A 572 30.98 -4.41 15.88
C GLU A 572 31.73 -5.24 14.81
N SER A 573 31.38 -5.10 13.53
CA SER A 573 32.12 -5.75 12.43
C SER A 573 33.35 -4.98 11.95
N GLU A 574 33.43 -3.67 12.22
CA GLU A 574 34.56 -2.82 11.84
C GLU A 574 35.65 -2.75 12.93
N GLU A 575 35.40 -3.26 14.15
CA GLU A 575 36.39 -3.27 15.24
C GLU A 575 37.25 -4.55 15.30
N LYS A 576 37.17 -5.43 14.29
CA LYS A 576 37.97 -6.68 14.21
C LYS A 576 38.58 -6.93 12.83
N SER A 577 39.34 -5.98 12.33
CA SER A 577 40.39 -6.26 11.35
C SER A 577 41.36 -5.08 11.30
N GLU A 578 42.66 -5.40 11.25
CA GLU A 578 43.85 -4.50 11.27
C GLU A 578 44.31 -4.18 12.70
N ASP A 579 45.50 -4.54 13.19
CA ASP A 579 46.81 -4.61 12.55
C ASP A 579 47.66 -5.80 13.04
N VAL A 580 48.37 -6.46 12.10
CA VAL A 580 49.59 -7.23 12.38
C VAL A 580 50.75 -6.48 11.70
N PRO A 581 51.69 -5.88 12.43
CA PRO A 581 52.96 -5.47 11.87
C PRO A 581 54.05 -6.49 12.22
N GLU A 582 54.77 -6.94 11.19
CA GLU A 582 56.11 -7.48 11.35
C GLU A 582 57.03 -6.38 11.91
N THR A 583 57.80 -6.67 12.96
CA THR A 583 59.25 -6.42 13.02
C THR A 583 59.86 -7.01 14.29
N ALA A 584 61.09 -7.47 14.12
CA ALA A 584 61.91 -8.19 15.08
C ALA A 584 62.53 -7.29 16.18
N ASP A 585 62.83 -7.98 17.28
CA ASP A 585 63.90 -7.74 18.25
C ASP A 585 63.85 -6.57 19.25
N ALA A 586 63.60 -7.01 20.50
CA ALA A 586 64.46 -6.86 21.67
C ALA A 586 64.34 -5.62 22.58
N ALA A 587 64.06 -5.99 23.85
CA ALA A 587 64.54 -5.42 25.10
C ALA A 587 63.70 -4.36 25.83
N CYS A 588 63.02 -4.87 26.87
CA CYS A 588 63.13 -4.47 28.28
C CYS A 588 62.66 -3.06 28.69
N GLY A 589 61.63 -2.99 29.53
CA GLY A 589 61.29 -1.74 30.21
C GLY A 589 59.99 -1.78 31.01
N ALA A 590 60.10 -2.05 32.31
CA ALA A 590 58.97 -2.29 33.20
C ALA A 590 58.18 -1.03 33.64
N ARG A 591 56.98 -1.31 34.16
CA ARG A 591 56.30 -0.73 35.35
C ARG A 591 55.33 0.45 35.20
N LYS A 592 54.09 0.14 35.65
CA LYS A 592 53.24 0.83 36.67
C LYS A 592 52.75 2.25 36.31
N SER A 593 51.59 2.76 36.75
CA SER A 593 50.36 2.32 37.42
C SER A 593 49.58 3.60 37.76
N LYS A 594 48.24 3.55 37.79
CA LYS A 594 47.33 4.46 38.55
C LYS A 594 47.25 5.91 38.04
N SER A 595 46.19 6.70 38.21
CA SER A 595 44.78 6.55 38.62
C SER A 595 44.20 7.97 38.67
N SER A 596 42.87 8.10 38.51
CA SER A 596 42.03 9.18 39.10
C SER A 596 42.19 10.59 38.50
N SER A 597 41.24 11.52 38.48
CA SER A 597 39.78 11.62 38.70
C SER A 597 39.46 13.12 38.73
N LYS A 598 38.21 13.52 38.40
CA LYS A 598 37.54 14.79 38.79
C LYS A 598 38.11 16.09 38.17
N GLU A 599 37.39 17.21 38.01
CA GLU A 599 36.03 17.65 38.34
C GLU A 599 35.69 18.92 37.52
N GLN A 600 34.39 19.20 37.43
CA GLN A 600 33.69 20.44 37.02
C GLN A 600 34.35 21.80 37.38
N SER A 601 34.18 22.83 36.52
CA SER A 601 33.12 23.87 36.67
C SER A 601 33.43 25.24 36.00
N LYS A 602 32.33 25.88 35.54
CA LYS A 602 31.99 27.33 35.49
C LYS A 602 32.86 28.29 34.66
N ALA A 603 32.33 28.89 33.59
CA ALA A 603 31.46 30.08 33.51
C ALA A 603 32.22 31.41 33.56
N ASP A 604 32.18 32.19 32.48
CA ASP A 604 31.68 33.58 32.45
C ASP A 604 31.95 34.25 31.09
N SER A 605 30.92 34.90 30.56
CA SER A 605 31.00 35.89 29.47
C SER A 605 31.12 37.29 30.09
N PRO A 606 31.66 38.30 29.37
CA PRO A 606 30.72 39.20 28.68
C PRO A 606 31.25 39.85 27.38
N SER A 607 30.34 40.09 26.43
CA SER A 607 30.49 41.06 25.34
C SER A 607 30.43 42.51 25.88
N PRO A 608 30.87 43.55 25.13
CA PRO A 608 29.93 44.21 24.21
C PRO A 608 30.50 44.97 22.98
N SER A 609 29.58 45.24 22.04
CA SER A 609 29.52 46.42 21.14
C SER A 609 30.41 46.41 19.89
N LYS A 610 30.11 47.02 18.74
CA LYS A 610 28.92 47.58 18.04
C LYS A 610 29.52 48.17 16.74
N ARG A 611 28.93 47.89 15.55
CA ARG A 611 28.83 48.77 14.34
C ARG A 611 30.17 49.27 13.70
N ARG A 612 30.33 49.54 12.40
CA ARG A 612 29.49 49.67 11.18
C ARG A 612 30.45 49.91 9.99
N LYS A 613 29.99 49.55 8.78
CA LYS A 613 30.33 50.11 7.44
C LYS A 613 31.77 49.87 6.96
N THR A 614 32.04 49.49 5.72
CA THR A 614 31.33 49.68 4.43
C THR A 614 31.21 48.40 3.64
#